data_AF-L8TRS4-F1
#
_entry.id   AF-L8TRS4-F1
#
_cell.length_a   1.000
_cell.length_b   1.000
_cell.length_c   1.000
_cell.angle_alpha   90.00
_cell.angle_beta   90.00
_cell.angle_gamma   90.00
#
_symmetry.space_group_name_H-M   'P 1'
#
loop_
_entity.id
_entity.type
_entity.pdbx_description
1 polymer ?
#
loop_
_entity_poly.entity_id
_entity_poly.type
_entity_poly.pdbx_seq_one_letter_code
_entity_poly.pdbx_strand_id
1 'polypeptide(L)'
;MSPHGNPEEPASSAAEIKREAPKVSTSSTNEPVVEPVETHDRSAWGLWEVFVRSSRGLSHVHAGSLHAPDAAMALRNARDLYTRRNEGVSIWVVPAEAIASSDPDSKGAFFESPQGKDYRHATYYTKSEGVKHL
;
A
#
# COMPACT_ATOMS: atom_id res chain seq x y z
N MET A 1 -44.49 52.13 -6.44
CA MET A 1 -45.30 52.47 -5.25
C MET A 1 -46.75 52.13 -5.53
N SER A 2 -47.26 51.14 -4.79
CA SER A 2 -48.68 50.80 -4.49
C SER A 2 -49.56 50.22 -5.61
N PRO A 3 -50.65 49.45 -5.33
CA PRO A 3 -51.26 49.18 -4.01
C PRO A 3 -51.94 47.78 -3.78
N HIS A 4 -52.47 47.58 -2.55
CA HIS A 4 -53.61 46.73 -2.09
C HIS A 4 -53.59 45.20 -2.35
N GLY A 5 -53.98 44.27 -1.46
CA GLY A 5 -54.66 44.32 -0.17
C GLY A 5 -54.92 42.86 0.33
N ASN A 6 -55.03 42.74 1.66
CA ASN A 6 -55.26 41.59 2.57
C ASN A 6 -56.46 40.65 2.21
N PRO A 7 -56.77 39.50 2.89
CA PRO A 7 -56.76 39.32 4.36
C PRO A 7 -56.44 37.92 4.98
N GLU A 8 -56.43 37.95 6.32
CA GLU A 8 -56.42 36.88 7.34
C GLU A 8 -57.18 35.58 7.05
N GLU A 9 -56.66 34.44 7.55
CA GLU A 9 -57.38 33.59 8.52
C GLU A 9 -56.46 32.53 9.15
N PRO A 10 -56.49 32.31 10.48
CA PRO A 10 -55.93 31.15 11.15
C PRO A 10 -57.06 30.15 11.47
N ALA A 11 -56.99 28.93 10.92
CA ALA A 11 -57.95 27.87 11.27
C ALA A 11 -57.24 26.57 11.60
N SER A 12 -57.35 26.23 12.89
CA SER A 12 -57.22 24.89 13.46
C SER A 12 -58.08 23.88 12.69
N SER A 13 -57.55 22.67 12.45
CA SER A 13 -58.40 21.50 12.28
C SER A 13 -57.66 20.24 12.69
N ALA A 14 -58.04 19.73 13.86
CA ALA A 14 -57.92 18.33 14.19
C ALA A 14 -58.97 17.54 13.39
N ALA A 15 -58.52 16.57 12.61
CA ALA A 15 -59.38 15.51 12.09
C ALA A 15 -58.64 14.17 12.22
N GLU A 16 -59.02 13.44 13.26
CA GLU A 16 -58.62 12.06 13.53
C GLU A 16 -59.46 11.11 12.66
N ILE A 17 -58.80 10.28 11.84
CA ILE A 17 -59.42 9.06 11.30
C ILE A 17 -58.41 7.91 11.38
N LYS A 18 -58.68 7.01 12.34
CA LYS A 18 -58.08 5.68 12.49
C LYS A 18 -58.29 4.83 11.24
N ARG A 19 -57.21 4.23 10.72
CA ARG A 19 -57.27 2.93 10.03
C ARG A 19 -56.06 2.08 10.41
N GLU A 20 -56.38 0.85 10.78
CA GLU A 20 -55.53 -0.18 11.35
C GLU A 20 -54.48 -0.73 10.36
N ALA A 21 -53.36 -1.23 10.90
CA ALA A 21 -52.14 -1.65 10.20
C ALA A 21 -52.33 -2.85 9.24
N PRO A 22 -51.38 -3.06 8.32
CA PRO A 22 -50.54 -4.25 8.48
C PRO A 22 -49.04 -4.03 8.24
N LYS A 23 -48.29 -4.66 9.15
CA LYS A 23 -46.90 -5.13 9.15
C LYS A 23 -46.11 -4.98 7.83
N VAL A 24 -45.06 -4.16 7.86
CA VAL A 24 -43.81 -4.43 7.13
C VAL A 24 -42.74 -4.76 8.16
N SER A 25 -42.31 -6.01 8.13
CA SER A 25 -41.24 -6.56 8.94
C SER A 25 -39.95 -5.76 8.71
N THR A 26 -39.47 -5.11 9.76
CA THR A 26 -38.10 -4.62 9.82
C THR A 26 -37.15 -5.82 9.90
N SER A 27 -36.78 -6.39 8.74
CA SER A 27 -35.58 -7.21 8.64
C SER A 27 -34.39 -6.27 8.42
N SER A 28 -34.02 -5.53 9.46
CA SER A 28 -32.65 -5.00 9.55
C SER A 28 -31.81 -6.15 10.07
N THR A 29 -31.49 -7.11 9.20
CA THR A 29 -30.47 -8.12 9.48
C THR A 29 -29.17 -7.35 9.56
N ASN A 30 -28.78 -7.00 10.78
CA ASN A 30 -27.46 -6.49 11.07
C ASN A 30 -26.52 -7.70 10.99
N GLU A 31 -26.16 -8.11 9.78
CA GLU A 31 -25.02 -8.99 9.59
C GLU A 31 -23.79 -8.21 10.07
N PRO A 32 -22.98 -8.76 10.99
CA PRO A 32 -21.71 -8.13 11.28
C PRO A 32 -20.89 -8.17 9.99
N VAL A 33 -20.58 -7.00 9.45
CA VAL A 33 -19.50 -6.85 8.48
C VAL A 33 -18.24 -7.34 9.19
N VAL A 34 -17.85 -8.57 8.90
CA VAL A 34 -16.60 -9.15 9.40
C VAL A 34 -15.50 -8.49 8.58
N GLU A 35 -15.08 -7.29 9.00
CA GLU A 35 -13.77 -6.79 8.59
C GLU A 35 -12.72 -7.84 8.99
N PRO A 36 -11.70 -8.14 8.17
CA PRO A 36 -10.66 -9.07 8.56
C PRO A 36 -10.06 -8.56 9.86
N VAL A 37 -10.28 -9.30 10.94
CA VAL A 37 -9.62 -9.02 12.21
C VAL A 37 -8.17 -9.39 11.99
N GLU A 38 -7.35 -8.40 11.63
CA GLU A 38 -5.89 -8.48 11.64
C GLU A 38 -5.47 -8.89 13.06
N THR A 39 -5.27 -10.19 13.26
CA THR A 39 -4.87 -10.78 14.53
C THR A 39 -3.48 -10.27 14.87
N HIS A 40 -3.40 -9.17 15.61
CA HIS A 40 -2.16 -8.72 16.22
C HIS A 40 -1.87 -9.66 17.39
N ASP A 41 -1.16 -10.75 17.08
CA ASP A 41 -0.70 -11.71 18.07
C ASP A 41 0.31 -11.04 19.03
N ARG A 42 0.32 -11.48 20.28
CA ARG A 42 1.11 -10.89 21.38
C ARG A 42 2.62 -11.14 21.26
N SER A 43 3.13 -11.56 20.09
CA SER A 43 4.51 -11.30 19.62
C SER A 43 4.70 -9.81 19.29
N ALA A 44 4.18 -8.93 20.16
CA ALA A 44 3.74 -7.58 19.84
C ALA A 44 4.87 -6.61 19.44
N TRP A 45 6.10 -7.08 19.31
CA TRP A 45 7.27 -6.33 18.87
C TRP A 45 7.95 -7.14 17.77
N GLY A 46 7.42 -7.07 16.55
CA GLY A 46 8.02 -7.71 15.38
C GLY A 46 9.37 -7.09 15.01
N LEU A 47 10.21 -7.85 14.30
CA LEU A 47 11.50 -7.36 13.78
C LEU A 47 11.27 -6.60 12.46
N TRP A 48 11.91 -5.44 12.34
CA TRP A 48 11.85 -4.55 11.18
C TRP A 48 13.25 -4.28 10.67
N GLU A 49 13.45 -4.35 9.35
CA GLU A 49 14.66 -3.88 8.68
C GLU A 49 14.48 -2.42 8.26
N VAL A 50 15.51 -1.61 8.50
CA VAL A 50 15.49 -0.15 8.29
C VAL A 50 16.41 0.23 7.14
N PHE A 51 15.90 1.00 6.18
CA PHE A 51 16.69 1.55 5.09
C PHE A 51 16.63 3.07 5.11
N VAL A 52 17.79 3.74 5.05
CA VAL A 52 17.90 5.19 5.11
C VAL A 52 18.51 5.72 3.83
N ARG A 53 17.95 6.82 3.31
CA ARG A 53 18.56 7.59 2.23
C ARG A 53 18.90 8.99 2.73
N SER A 54 20.14 9.41 2.49
CA SER A 54 20.59 10.77 2.81
C SER A 54 20.08 11.79 1.79
N SER A 55 20.18 13.09 2.11
CA SER A 55 19.70 14.17 1.22
C SER A 55 20.30 14.12 -0.18
N ARG A 56 21.59 13.77 -0.26
CA ARG A 56 22.35 13.66 -1.52
C ARG A 56 22.48 12.22 -2.02
N GLY A 57 21.84 11.26 -1.34
CA GLY A 57 21.88 9.84 -1.68
C GLY A 57 20.86 9.50 -2.76
N LEU A 58 21.24 8.61 -3.69
CA LEU A 58 20.36 8.13 -4.76
C LEU A 58 19.44 7.01 -4.28
N SER A 59 19.93 6.16 -3.38
CA SER A 59 19.26 4.92 -2.95
C SER A 59 19.15 4.84 -1.43
N HIS A 60 18.10 4.17 -0.95
CA HIS A 60 18.01 3.74 0.44
C HIS A 60 19.00 2.61 0.70
N VAL A 61 19.77 2.73 1.77
CA VAL A 61 20.77 1.74 2.19
C VAL A 61 20.34 1.14 3.51
N HIS A 62 20.53 -0.18 3.67
CA HIS A 62 20.21 -0.86 4.91
C HIS A 62 21.06 -0.30 6.07
N ALA A 63 20.40 0.23 7.10
CA ALA A 63 21.03 0.84 8.26
C ALA A 63 21.08 -0.12 9.46
N GLY A 64 20.17 -1.09 9.52
CA GLY A 64 20.08 -2.09 10.58
C GLY A 64 18.64 -2.45 10.91
N SER A 65 18.46 -3.24 11.95
CA SER A 65 17.17 -3.81 12.35
C SER A 65 16.73 -3.27 13.72
N LEU A 66 15.41 -3.21 13.95
CA LEU A 66 14.83 -2.84 15.24
C LEU A 66 13.53 -3.60 15.51
N HIS A 67 13.10 -3.62 16.77
CA HIS A 67 11.80 -4.17 17.14
C HIS A 67 10.78 -3.06 17.35
N ALA A 68 9.55 -3.27 16.85
CA ALA A 68 8.45 -2.33 17.03
C ALA A 68 7.09 -3.04 16.85
N PRO A 69 6.03 -2.53 17.52
CA PRO A 69 4.69 -3.09 17.42
C PRO A 69 3.98 -2.85 16.09
N ASP A 70 4.33 -1.76 15.41
CA ASP A 70 3.72 -1.37 14.14
C ASP A 70 4.70 -0.51 13.34
N ALA A 71 4.37 -0.24 12.08
CA ALA A 71 5.19 0.55 11.17
C ALA A 71 5.41 1.99 11.66
N ALA A 72 4.41 2.60 12.32
CA ALA A 72 4.50 3.98 12.77
C ALA A 72 5.52 4.13 13.92
N MET A 73 5.53 3.18 14.86
CA MET A 73 6.52 3.11 15.92
C MET A 73 7.89 2.73 15.36
N ALA A 74 7.96 1.82 14.39
CA ALA A 74 9.21 1.46 13.72
C ALA A 74 9.87 2.69 13.07
N LEU A 75 9.11 3.52 12.34
CA LEU A 75 9.61 4.76 11.74
C LEU A 75 10.13 5.76 12.77
N ARG A 76 9.41 5.95 13.89
CA ARG A 76 9.86 6.84 14.97
C ARG A 76 11.18 6.36 15.57
N ASN A 77 11.25 5.08 15.93
CA ASN A 77 12.46 4.48 16.50
C ASN A 77 13.63 4.53 15.51
N ALA A 78 13.39 4.24 14.23
CA ALA A 78 14.39 4.30 13.16
C ALA A 78 14.98 5.71 12.99
N ARG A 79 14.13 6.75 13.03
CA ARG A 79 14.57 8.15 12.98
C ARG A 79 15.52 8.48 14.13
N ASP A 80 15.15 8.10 15.35
CA ASP A 80 15.91 8.46 16.54
C ASP A 80 17.26 7.69 16.64
N LEU A 81 17.29 6.46 16.12
CA LEU A 81 18.48 5.60 16.09
C LEU A 81 19.42 5.92 14.93
N TYR A 82 18.91 6.04 13.71
CA TYR A 82 19.73 6.02 12.49
C TYR A 82 19.87 7.36 11.76
N THR A 83 19.09 8.40 12.12
CA THR A 83 19.13 9.68 11.39
C THR A 83 19.53 10.88 12.26
N ARG A 84 20.41 10.66 13.24
CA ARG A 84 20.93 11.75 14.08
C ARG A 84 21.56 12.84 13.19
N ARG A 85 21.37 14.11 13.58
CA ARG A 85 21.85 15.30 12.84
C ARG A 85 21.28 15.49 11.42
N ASN A 86 20.11 14.91 11.12
CA ASN A 86 19.40 15.12 9.85
C ASN A 86 20.13 14.57 8.62
N GLU A 87 21.02 13.59 8.81
CA GLU A 87 21.77 12.96 7.73
C GLU A 87 20.87 12.08 6.83
N GLY A 88 19.73 11.60 7.35
CA GLY A 88 18.70 10.84 6.61
C GLY A 88 17.46 11.69 6.32
N VAL A 89 17.06 11.80 5.05
CA VAL A 89 15.89 12.58 4.61
C VAL A 89 14.71 11.67 4.26
N SER A 90 14.95 10.37 4.08
CA SER A 90 13.91 9.38 3.85
C SER A 90 14.25 8.07 4.54
N ILE A 91 13.26 7.47 5.20
CA ILE A 91 13.37 6.20 5.93
C ILE A 91 12.32 5.26 5.37
N TRP A 92 12.73 4.03 5.05
CA TRP A 92 11.84 2.90 4.84
C TRP A 92 12.01 1.93 6.01
N VAL A 93 10.90 1.36 6.45
CA VAL A 93 10.87 0.23 7.38
C VAL A 93 10.05 -0.87 6.74
N VAL A 94 10.55 -2.11 6.84
CA VAL A 94 9.92 -3.29 6.25
C VAL A 94 9.90 -4.39 7.31
N PRO A 95 8.79 -5.09 7.54
CA PRO A 95 8.79 -6.27 8.41
C PRO A 95 9.82 -7.27 7.90
N ALA A 96 10.65 -7.83 8.77
CA ALA A 96 11.69 -8.77 8.36
C ALA A 96 11.12 -9.99 7.62
N GLU A 97 9.93 -10.45 8.01
CA GLU A 97 9.20 -11.54 7.35
C GLU A 97 8.76 -11.25 5.90
N ALA A 98 8.69 -9.97 5.52
CA ALA A 98 8.33 -9.57 4.16
C ALA A 98 9.53 -9.55 3.20
N ILE A 99 10.76 -9.79 3.70
CA ILE A 99 11.98 -9.79 2.90
C ILE A 99 12.35 -11.22 2.51
N ALA A 100 12.36 -11.50 1.21
CA ALA A 100 12.92 -12.73 0.67
C ALA A 100 14.40 -12.53 0.33
N SER A 101 15.26 -13.46 0.74
CA SER A 101 16.67 -13.53 0.33
C SER A 101 16.89 -14.68 -0.64
N SER A 102 17.78 -14.49 -1.63
CA SER A 102 18.33 -15.61 -2.39
C SER A 102 19.15 -16.52 -1.47
N ASP A 103 19.16 -17.80 -1.77
CA ASP A 103 20.08 -18.76 -1.17
C ASP A 103 21.53 -18.47 -1.65
N PRO A 104 22.50 -18.26 -0.74
CA PRO A 104 23.91 -18.10 -1.10
C PRO A 104 24.47 -19.22 -1.98
N ASP A 105 24.01 -20.46 -1.81
CA ASP A 105 24.48 -21.62 -2.59
C ASP A 105 23.93 -21.60 -4.02
N SER A 106 22.86 -20.84 -4.28
CA SER A 106 22.25 -20.68 -5.60
C SER A 106 22.86 -19.54 -6.43
N LYS A 107 24.01 -18.99 -6.03
CA LYS A 107 24.64 -17.81 -6.68
C LYS A 107 24.84 -17.96 -8.18
N GLY A 108 25.21 -19.15 -8.65
CA GLY A 108 25.46 -19.41 -10.08
C GLY A 108 24.24 -19.14 -10.95
N ALA A 109 23.05 -19.56 -10.52
CA ALA A 109 21.82 -19.39 -11.31
C ALA A 109 21.35 -17.92 -11.39
N PHE A 110 21.59 -17.12 -10.35
CA PHE A 110 21.13 -15.74 -10.27
C PHE A 110 22.12 -14.72 -10.83
N PHE A 111 23.42 -14.98 -10.73
CA PHE A 111 24.45 -13.96 -10.95
C PHE A 111 25.53 -14.34 -11.96
N GLU A 112 25.64 -15.60 -12.39
CA GLU A 112 26.57 -15.94 -13.47
C GLU A 112 25.93 -15.61 -14.82
N SER A 113 26.69 -14.89 -15.65
CA SER A 113 26.31 -14.71 -17.06
C SER A 113 26.22 -16.09 -17.71
N PRO A 114 25.26 -16.33 -18.63
CA PRO A 114 25.18 -17.60 -19.34
C PRO A 114 26.52 -17.90 -20.04
N GLN A 115 27.23 -18.93 -19.56
CA GLN A 115 28.49 -19.34 -20.17
C GLN A 115 28.21 -19.72 -21.64
N GLY A 116 28.93 -19.10 -22.58
CA GLY A 116 28.81 -19.39 -24.01
C GLY A 116 27.73 -18.61 -24.77
N LYS A 117 27.15 -17.54 -24.22
CA LYS A 117 26.49 -16.52 -25.05
C LYS A 117 27.52 -15.54 -25.58
N ASP A 118 28.33 -16.00 -26.52
CA ASP A 118 29.08 -15.09 -27.38
C ASP A 118 28.09 -14.16 -28.07
N TYR A 119 28.39 -12.86 -28.00
CA TYR A 119 27.64 -11.86 -28.75
C TYR A 119 27.63 -12.29 -30.22
N ARG A 120 26.45 -12.37 -30.85
CA ARG A 120 26.37 -12.69 -32.28
C ARG A 120 26.94 -11.54 -33.08
N HIS A 121 28.23 -11.61 -33.41
CA HIS A 121 28.84 -10.75 -34.41
C HIS A 121 28.18 -10.96 -35.77
N ALA A 122 28.03 -9.87 -36.52
CA ALA A 122 27.41 -9.88 -37.85
C ALA A 122 28.06 -10.92 -38.80
N THR A 123 29.34 -11.26 -38.57
CA THR A 123 30.09 -12.28 -39.32
C THR A 123 29.55 -13.71 -39.17
N TYR A 124 28.76 -13.99 -38.14
CA TYR A 124 28.16 -15.33 -37.90
C TYR A 124 26.87 -15.57 -38.70
N TYR A 125 26.37 -14.59 -39.46
CA TYR A 125 25.32 -14.82 -40.43
C TYR A 125 25.95 -15.21 -41.77
N THR A 126 25.70 -16.44 -42.22
CA THR A 126 25.95 -16.81 -43.62
C THR A 126 25.09 -15.92 -44.50
N LYS A 127 25.71 -15.17 -45.42
CA LYS A 127 25.01 -14.38 -46.44
C LYS A 127 24.04 -15.33 -47.15
N SER A 128 22.74 -15.04 -47.13
CA SER A 128 21.75 -15.89 -47.78
C SER A 128 22.06 -15.97 -49.29
N GLU A 129 22.29 -17.18 -49.79
CA GLU A 129 22.32 -17.48 -51.23
C GLU A 129 20.93 -17.14 -51.80
N GLY A 130 20.78 -15.98 -52.45
CA GLY A 130 19.53 -15.65 -53.14
C GLY A 130 19.12 -14.19 -53.31
N VAL A 131 19.92 -13.19 -52.93
CA VAL A 131 19.56 -11.78 -53.21
C VAL A 131 20.47 -11.20 -54.29
N LYS A 132 19.90 -10.95 -55.46
CA LYS A 132 20.61 -10.48 -56.67
C LYS A 132 21.24 -9.09 -56.52
N HIS A 133 20.93 -8.32 -55.47
CA HIS A 133 21.41 -6.93 -55.29
C HIS A 133 21.65 -6.56 -53.81
N LEU A 134 22.60 -7.24 -53.15
CA LEU A 134 23.25 -6.80 -51.90
C LEU A 134 24.77 -6.80 -52.02
#